data_AF-A0A1S0TQ68-F1
#
_entry.id   AF-A0A1S0TQ68-F1
#
_cell.length_a   1.000
_cell.length_b   1.000
_cell.length_c   1.000
_cell.angle_alpha   90.00
_cell.angle_beta   90.00
_cell.angle_gamma   90.00
#
_symmetry.space_group_name_H-M   'P 1'
#
loop_
_entity.id
_entity.type
_entity.pdbx_description
1 polymer ?
#
loop_
_entity_poly.entity_id
_entity_poly.type
_entity_poly.pdbx_seq_one_letter_code
_entity_poly.pdbx_strand_id
1 'polypeptide(L)'
;MGTAERSSHQSQNFRYSIVELNYYFMEVTDHHKLLAFVSHCGQNSLMESVSVGVPLICIPLFADQVRNAGTAKNRNVAIVLNKESLTANGLASVT
;
A
#
# COMPACT_ATOMS: atom_id res chain seq x y z
N MET A 1 -51.63 -9.55 -1.17
CA MET A 1 -51.19 -9.50 -2.58
C MET A 1 -50.84 -8.04 -2.89
N GLY A 2 -49.56 -7.71 -2.93
CA GLY A 2 -49.04 -6.35 -3.13
C GLY A 2 -47.51 -6.43 -3.20
N THR A 3 -46.96 -5.96 -4.31
CA THR A 3 -45.69 -6.36 -4.94
C THR A 3 -44.43 -5.83 -4.27
N ALA A 4 -43.32 -6.53 -4.52
CA ALA A 4 -41.97 -6.10 -4.20
C ALA A 4 -41.64 -4.74 -4.83
N GLU A 5 -40.98 -3.87 -4.06
CA GLU A 5 -40.15 -2.81 -4.61
C GLU A 5 -38.70 -3.01 -4.19
N ARG A 6 -37.87 -3.08 -5.23
CA ARG A 6 -36.45 -3.35 -5.25
C ARG A 6 -35.73 -2.01 -5.34
N SER A 7 -34.62 -1.91 -4.60
CA SER A 7 -33.45 -1.07 -4.86
C SER A 7 -33.61 0.46 -4.89
N SER A 8 -32.99 1.10 -3.88
CA SER A 8 -32.07 2.20 -4.15
C SER A 8 -30.71 1.85 -3.54
N HIS A 9 -29.89 1.12 -4.31
CA HIS A 9 -28.44 1.14 -4.12
C HIS A 9 -27.98 2.58 -4.40
N GLN A 10 -28.02 3.40 -3.36
CA GLN A 10 -27.37 4.69 -3.36
C GLN A 10 -25.88 4.38 -3.30
N SER A 11 -25.22 4.46 -4.46
CA SER A 11 -23.76 4.46 -4.55
C SER A 11 -23.26 5.64 -3.72
N GLN A 12 -22.93 5.40 -2.46
CA GLN A 12 -22.28 6.40 -1.62
C GLN A 12 -20.93 6.68 -2.25
N ASN A 13 -20.83 7.82 -2.93
CA ASN A 13 -19.57 8.38 -3.37
C ASN A 13 -18.81 8.78 -2.11
N PHE A 14 -18.06 7.84 -1.54
CA PHE A 14 -17.12 8.08 -0.45
C PHE A 14 -16.02 9.02 -0.95
N ARG A 15 -16.26 10.34 -0.85
CA ARG A 15 -15.26 11.37 -1.07
C ARG A 15 -14.47 11.56 0.22
N TYR A 16 -13.65 10.58 0.57
CA TYR A 16 -12.66 10.79 1.61
C TYR A 16 -11.69 11.87 1.16
N SER A 17 -11.41 12.83 2.04
CA SER A 17 -10.32 13.76 1.80
C SER A 17 -8.98 13.00 1.79
N ILE A 18 -7.96 13.54 1.12
CA ILE A 18 -6.61 12.96 1.14
C ILE A 18 -6.11 12.79 2.59
N VAL A 19 -6.52 13.69 3.49
CA VAL A 19 -6.19 13.63 4.91
C VAL A 19 -6.83 12.41 5.57
N GLU A 20 -8.12 12.17 5.34
CA GLU A 20 -8.83 11.00 5.90
C GLU A 20 -8.28 9.67 5.36
N LEU A 21 -7.89 9.61 4.09
CA LEU A 21 -7.26 8.42 3.52
C LEU A 21 -5.92 8.11 4.18
N ASN A 22 -5.10 9.13 4.47
CA ASN A 22 -3.83 8.94 5.17
C ASN A 22 -4.05 8.47 6.62
N TYR A 23 -5.06 9.00 7.32
CA TYR A 23 -5.41 8.54 8.67
C TYR A 23 -5.80 7.06 8.69
N TYR A 24 -6.64 6.61 7.75
CA TYR A 24 -7.03 5.21 7.66
C TYR A 24 -5.85 4.30 7.32
N PHE A 25 -4.94 4.75 6.45
CA PHE A 25 -3.73 4.01 6.14
C PHE A 25 -2.86 3.81 7.39
N MET A 26 -2.73 4.83 8.22
CA MET A 26 -1.98 4.73 9.49
C MET A 26 -2.57 3.69 10.44
N GLU A 27 -3.89 3.65 10.58
CA GLU A 27 -4.58 2.62 11.37
C GLU A 27 -4.27 1.19 10.89
N VAL A 28 -4.19 1.00 9.57
CA VAL A 28 -3.85 -0.31 8.99
C VAL A 28 -2.37 -0.65 9.21
N THR A 29 -1.46 0.33 9.06
CA THR A 29 -0.03 0.06 9.18
C THR A 29 0.47 -0.11 10.61
N ASP A 30 -0.21 0.47 11.61
CA ASP A 30 0.15 0.33 13.03
C ASP A 30 -0.39 -0.97 13.66
N HIS A 31 -0.97 -1.86 12.86
CA HIS A 31 -1.50 -3.12 13.35
C HIS A 31 -0.38 -4.14 13.63
N HIS A 32 -0.26 -4.61 14.88
CA HIS A 32 0.79 -5.56 15.34
C HIS A 32 1.00 -6.86 14.53
N LYS A 33 0.02 -7.25 13.68
CA LYS A 33 0.14 -8.42 12.78
C LYS A 33 0.71 -8.08 11.39
N LEU A 34 0.90 -6.80 11.08
CA LEU A 34 1.47 -6.39 9.80
C LEU A 34 2.99 -6.54 9.87
N LEU A 35 3.52 -7.49 9.10
CA LEU A 35 4.95 -7.81 9.11
C LEU A 35 5.73 -7.07 8.02
N ALA A 36 5.08 -6.76 6.90
CA ALA A 36 5.67 -6.04 5.79
C ALA A 36 4.57 -5.39 4.95
N PHE A 37 4.92 -4.29 4.30
CA PHE A 37 4.02 -3.55 3.43
C PHE A 37 4.50 -3.58 1.98
N VAL A 38 3.69 -4.16 1.08
CA VAL A 38 3.96 -4.16 -0.36
C VAL A 38 3.47 -2.84 -0.96
N SER A 39 4.37 -2.10 -1.59
CA SER A 39 4.08 -0.74 -2.07
C SER A 39 4.79 -0.41 -3.36
N HIS A 40 4.22 0.52 -4.13
CA HIS A 40 4.93 1.17 -5.23
C HIS A 40 5.97 2.18 -4.76
N CYS A 41 6.13 2.39 -3.44
CA CYS A 41 7.08 3.32 -2.84
C CYS A 41 6.84 4.80 -3.19
N GLY A 42 5.57 5.20 -3.26
CA GLY A 42 5.19 6.62 -3.19
C GLY A 42 5.63 7.24 -1.86
N GLN A 43 5.94 8.53 -1.86
CA GLN A 43 6.56 9.21 -0.72
C GLN A 43 5.73 9.13 0.58
N ASN A 44 4.41 9.28 0.49
CA ASN A 44 3.53 9.24 1.67
C ASN A 44 3.56 7.86 2.32
N SER A 45 3.20 6.81 1.58
CA SER A 45 3.14 5.45 2.11
C SER A 45 4.50 4.91 2.55
N LEU A 46 5.59 5.38 1.94
CA LEU A 46 6.95 5.10 2.42
C LEU A 46 7.17 5.71 3.82
N MET A 47 6.88 7.00 4.01
CA MET A 47 7.08 7.68 5.29
C MET A 47 6.18 7.10 6.38
N GLU A 48 4.94 6.81 6.04
CA GLU A 48 3.95 6.18 6.91
C GLU A 48 4.44 4.81 7.40
N SER A 49 4.80 3.89 6.50
CA SER A 49 5.32 2.56 6.86
C SER A 49 6.58 2.62 7.72
N VAL A 50 7.53 3.51 7.37
CA VAL A 50 8.77 3.69 8.15
C VAL A 50 8.50 4.27 9.53
N SER A 51 7.52 5.17 9.68
CA SER A 51 7.19 5.81 10.96
C SER A 51 6.67 4.83 12.01
N VAL A 52 5.98 3.76 11.58
CA VAL A 52 5.49 2.68 12.45
C VAL A 52 6.41 1.46 12.48
N GLY A 53 7.59 1.55 11.86
CA GLY A 53 8.59 0.47 11.88
C GLY A 53 8.26 -0.74 11.02
N VAL A 54 7.33 -0.62 10.06
CA VAL A 54 6.97 -1.70 9.14
C VAL A 54 7.88 -1.65 7.90
N PRO A 55 8.65 -2.72 7.60
CA PRO A 55 9.52 -2.78 6.42
C PRO A 55 8.71 -2.91 5.13
N LEU A 56 9.30 -2.47 4.01
CA LEU A 56 8.61 -2.44 2.71
C LEU A 56 9.13 -3.49 1.71
N ILE A 57 8.21 -4.00 0.90
CA ILE A 57 8.52 -4.65 -0.38
C ILE A 57 8.12 -3.66 -1.49
N CYS A 58 9.11 -3.03 -2.09
CA CYS A 58 8.93 -1.95 -3.07
C CYS A 58 8.88 -2.50 -4.49
N ILE A 59 7.80 -2.19 -5.22
CA ILE A 59 7.61 -2.47 -6.65
C ILE A 59 7.37 -1.14 -7.37
N PRO A 60 8.42 -0.32 -7.61
CA PRO A 60 8.26 1.01 -8.17
C PRO A 60 7.71 0.95 -9.60
N LEU A 61 6.74 1.81 -9.91
CA LEU A 61 6.07 1.84 -11.21
C LEU A 61 6.65 2.93 -12.13
N PHE A 62 6.83 4.15 -11.63
CA PHE A 62 7.34 5.30 -12.41
C PHE A 62 7.77 6.49 -11.53
N ALA A 63 8.38 7.51 -12.15
CA ALA A 63 8.76 8.80 -11.54
C ALA A 63 9.65 8.68 -10.28
N ASP A 64 9.30 9.39 -9.20
CA ASP A 64 10.07 9.51 -7.97
C ASP A 64 10.15 8.19 -7.18
N GLN A 65 9.22 7.27 -7.43
CA GLN A 65 9.11 5.97 -6.78
C GLN A 65 10.40 5.14 -6.87
N VAL A 66 11.13 5.22 -7.99
CA VAL A 66 12.41 4.50 -8.17
C VAL A 66 13.47 5.05 -7.21
N ARG A 67 13.53 6.37 -7.04
CA ARG A 67 14.47 7.04 -6.13
C ARG A 67 14.09 6.78 -4.67
N ASN A 68 12.80 6.81 -4.35
CA ASN A 68 12.29 6.51 -3.02
C ASN A 68 12.62 5.07 -2.62
N ALA A 69 12.36 4.10 -3.52
CA ALA A 69 12.68 2.69 -3.32
C ALA A 69 14.19 2.46 -3.15
N GLY A 70 15.03 3.12 -3.96
CA GLY A 70 16.48 3.05 -3.80
C GLY A 70 16.96 3.61 -2.46
N THR A 71 16.38 4.72 -1.99
CA THR A 71 16.69 5.29 -0.68
C THR A 71 16.28 4.36 0.46
N ALA A 72 15.08 3.78 0.38
CA ALA A 72 14.57 2.82 1.35
C ALA A 72 15.44 1.55 1.41
N LYS A 73 15.84 1.02 0.25
CA LYS A 73 16.78 -0.11 0.15
C LYS A 73 18.12 0.20 0.81
N ASN A 74 18.72 1.35 0.49
CA ASN A 74 20.01 1.76 1.04
C ASN A 74 20.00 1.96 2.56
N ARG A 75 18.81 2.25 3.12
CA ARG A 75 18.60 2.36 4.57
C ARG A 75 18.25 1.03 5.23
N ASN A 76 18.26 -0.08 4.49
CA ASN A 76 17.88 -1.42 4.96
C ASN A 76 16.44 -1.50 5.51
N VAL A 77 15.54 -0.65 5.01
CA VAL A 77 14.11 -0.67 5.39
C VAL A 77 13.21 -1.22 4.30
N ALA A 78 13.78 -1.62 3.15
CA ALA A 78 13.01 -2.20 2.05
C ALA A 78 13.80 -3.17 1.17
N ILE A 79 13.08 -4.13 0.60
CA ILE A 79 13.50 -4.93 -0.56
C ILE A 79 12.87 -4.31 -1.81
N VAL A 80 13.60 -4.27 -2.93
CA VAL A 80 13.10 -3.72 -4.20
C VAL A 80 12.98 -4.82 -5.22
N LEU A 81 11.78 -5.01 -5.76
CA LEU A 81 11.48 -5.97 -6.80
C LEU A 81 11.27 -5.24 -8.13
N ASN A 82 11.78 -5.84 -9.20
CA ASN A 82 11.55 -5.34 -10.55
C ASN A 82 10.15 -5.78 -11.01
N LYS A 83 9.35 -4.85 -11.52
CA LYS A 83 7.95 -5.10 -11.93
C LYS A 83 7.86 -5.94 -13.20
N GLU A 84 8.83 -5.85 -14.10
CA GLU A 84 8.87 -6.64 -15.34
C GLU A 84 9.19 -8.12 -15.10
N SER A 85 10.01 -8.42 -14.10
CA SER A 85 10.40 -9.78 -13.74
C SER A 85 9.59 -10.39 -12.60
N LEU A 86 8.56 -9.69 -12.10
CA LEU A 86 7.79 -10.13 -10.94
C LEU A 86 6.93 -11.35 -11.30
N THR A 87 7.07 -12.42 -10.53
CA THR A 87 6.24 -13.63 -10.62
C THR A 87 5.78 -14.06 -9.23
N ALA A 88 4.70 -14.84 -9.14
CA ALA A 88 4.21 -15.35 -7.87
C ALA A 88 5.28 -16.18 -7.12
N ASN A 89 6.01 -17.03 -7.85
CA ASN A 89 7.09 -17.83 -7.27
C ASN A 89 8.27 -16.95 -6.83
N GLY A 90 8.61 -15.94 -7.64
CA GLY A 90 9.64 -14.97 -7.27
C GLY A 90 9.29 -14.22 -5.99
N LEU A 91 8.02 -13.82 -5.81
CA LEU A 91 7.57 -13.16 -4.59
C LEU A 91 7.60 -14.10 -3.37
N ALA A 92 7.15 -15.35 -3.52
CA ALA A 92 7.17 -16.33 -2.44
C ALA A 92 8.59 -16.64 -1.93
N SER A 93 9.61 -16.50 -2.79
CA SER A 93 11.01 -16.71 -2.42
C SER A 93 11.66 -15.56 -1.62
N VAL A 94 10.96 -14.44 -1.45
CA VAL A 94 11.46 -13.25 -0.73
C VAL A 94 11.12 -13.28 0.77
N THR A 95 10.23 -14.20 1.19
CA THR A 95 9.82 -14.47 2.58
C THR A 95 10.43 -15.75 3.12
#